data_AF-A0A368N9Y0-F1
#
_entry.id   AF-A0A368N9Y0-F1
#
_cell.length_a   1.000
_cell.length_b   1.000
_cell.length_c   1.000
_cell.angle_alpha   90.00
_cell.angle_beta   90.00
_cell.angle_gamma   90.00
#
_symmetry.space_group_name_H-M   'P 1'
#
loop_
_entity.id
_entity.type
_entity.pdbx_description
1 polymer ?
#
loop_
_entity_poly.entity_id
_entity_poly.type
_entity_poly.pdbx_seq_one_letter_code
_entity_poly.pdbx_strand_id
1 'polypeptide(L)'
;MGERDRRAVVAVVVSVLGAVIGVAGAGHAYLREWGRAFAWFSLVLGAGLMLIATFVDAEAVTLSTLPLRVSGPLLLLFTLNTFDAYRVARRSGRGGVGRRTPVRGDAEPSASCPSCGREFDPELSFCPWCAGTRDDERIGDR
;
A
#
# COMPACT_ATOMS: atom_id res chain seq x y z
N MET A 1 -14.69 4.72 -17.99
CA MET A 1 -13.78 4.18 -16.95
C MET A 1 -13.62 5.25 -15.89
N GLY A 2 -13.96 4.98 -14.63
CA GLY A 2 -13.92 6.00 -13.58
C GLY A 2 -12.48 6.40 -13.23
N GLU A 3 -12.28 7.61 -12.70
CA GLU A 3 -10.96 8.08 -12.22
C GLU A 3 -10.31 7.11 -11.22
N ARG A 4 -11.13 6.39 -10.44
CA ARG A 4 -10.68 5.31 -9.52
C ARG A 4 -10.14 4.08 -10.25
N ASP A 5 -10.79 3.66 -11.33
CA ASP A 5 -10.34 2.52 -12.14
C ASP A 5 -9.04 2.85 -12.85
N ARG A 6 -8.92 4.06 -13.40
CA ARG A 6 -7.69 4.54 -14.04
C ARG A 6 -6.51 4.56 -13.06
N ARG A 7 -6.70 5.06 -11.84
CA ARG A 7 -5.66 5.04 -10.79
C ARG A 7 -5.25 3.63 -10.38
N ALA A 8 -6.22 2.71 -10.26
CA ALA A 8 -5.94 1.32 -9.97
C ALA A 8 -5.15 0.63 -11.07
N VAL A 9 -5.51 0.87 -12.34
CA VAL A 9 -4.76 0.35 -13.49
C VAL A 9 -3.34 0.89 -13.50
N VAL A 10 -3.14 2.20 -13.30
CA VAL A 10 -1.79 2.79 -13.27
C VAL A 10 -0.97 2.23 -12.11
N ALA A 11 -1.54 2.11 -10.91
CA ALA A 11 -0.84 1.52 -9.76
C ALA A 11 -0.42 0.07 -10.00
N VAL A 12 -1.28 -0.74 -10.63
CA VAL A 12 -0.97 -2.13 -11.01
C VAL A 12 0.14 -2.16 -12.06
N VAL A 13 0.03 -1.35 -13.12
CA VAL A 13 1.06 -1.28 -14.17
C VAL A 13 2.42 -0.89 -13.59
N VAL A 14 2.47 0.14 -12.75
CA VAL A 14 3.70 0.58 -12.08
C VAL A 14 4.25 -0.51 -11.15
N SER A 15 3.39 -1.22 -10.41
CA SER A 15 3.80 -2.34 -9.57
C SER A 15 4.41 -3.49 -10.39
N VAL A 16 3.78 -3.87 -11.52
CA VAL A 16 4.29 -4.92 -12.41
C VAL A 16 5.62 -4.53 -13.04
N LEU A 17 5.74 -3.29 -13.55
CA LEU A 17 7.00 -2.79 -14.09
C LEU A 17 8.11 -2.75 -13.03
N GLY A 18 7.77 -2.37 -11.79
CA GLY A 18 8.68 -2.45 -10.66
C GLY A 18 9.15 -3.89 -10.42
N ALA A 19 8.22 -4.86 -10.37
CA ALA A 19 8.53 -6.27 -10.17
C ALA A 19 9.48 -6.84 -11.23
N VAL A 20 9.31 -6.46 -12.50
CA VAL A 20 10.19 -6.88 -13.61
C VAL A 20 11.65 -6.46 -13.36
N ILE A 21 11.87 -5.30 -12.73
CA ILE A 21 13.21 -4.77 -12.43
C ILE A 21 13.62 -5.12 -10.98
N GLY A 22 12.85 -5.95 -10.27
CA GLY A 22 13.11 -6.34 -8.88
C GLY A 22 12.76 -5.28 -7.82
N VAL A 23 12.08 -4.21 -8.20
CA VAL A 23 11.65 -3.12 -7.32
C VAL A 23 10.22 -3.35 -6.83
N ALA A 24 10.07 -4.11 -5.76
CA ALA A 24 8.80 -4.23 -5.06
C ALA A 24 8.38 -2.89 -4.43
N GLY A 25 7.07 -2.63 -4.34
CA GLY A 25 6.56 -1.40 -3.71
C GLY A 25 6.41 -0.20 -4.64
N ALA A 26 6.80 -0.29 -5.92
CA ALA A 26 6.69 0.80 -6.89
C ALA A 26 5.25 1.35 -7.05
N GLY A 27 4.25 0.47 -7.04
CA GLY A 27 2.83 0.87 -7.07
C GLY A 27 2.41 1.68 -5.83
N HIS A 28 2.93 1.35 -4.65
CA HIS A 28 2.68 2.12 -3.42
C HIS A 28 3.43 3.46 -3.44
N ALA A 29 4.64 3.51 -3.98
CA ALA A 29 5.37 4.75 -4.18
C ALA A 29 4.61 5.71 -5.11
N TYR A 30 4.02 5.19 -6.21
CA TYR A 30 3.12 5.97 -7.08
C TYR A 30 1.91 6.53 -6.31
N LEU A 31 1.30 5.71 -5.44
CA LEU A 31 0.19 6.13 -4.57
C LEU A 31 0.63 7.00 -3.38
N ARG A 32 1.93 7.28 -3.24
CA ARG A 32 2.57 8.03 -2.15
C ARG A 32 2.42 7.39 -0.77
N GLU A 33 2.27 6.07 -0.73
CA GLU A 33 2.22 5.28 0.51
C GLU A 33 3.61 4.75 0.89
N TRP A 34 4.49 5.66 1.29
CA TRP A 34 5.91 5.38 1.54
C TRP A 34 6.16 4.27 2.57
N GLY A 35 5.39 4.22 3.66
CA GLY A 35 5.55 3.16 4.67
C GLY A 35 5.39 1.76 4.09
N ARG A 36 4.45 1.57 3.17
CA ARG A 36 4.20 0.29 2.50
C ARG A 36 5.15 0.03 1.36
N ALA A 37 5.57 1.07 0.64
CA ALA A 37 6.60 0.95 -0.37
C ALA A 37 7.89 0.38 0.25
N PHE A 38 8.37 0.96 1.36
CA PHE A 38 9.55 0.46 2.06
C PHE A 38 9.34 -0.93 2.67
N ALA A 39 8.19 -1.20 3.30
CA ALA A 39 7.90 -2.51 3.86
C ALA A 39 7.96 -3.63 2.80
N TRP A 40 7.30 -3.42 1.65
CA TRP A 40 7.31 -4.38 0.55
C TRP A 40 8.69 -4.52 -0.10
N PHE A 41 9.40 -3.40 -0.29
CA PHE A 41 10.75 -3.42 -0.83
C PHE A 41 11.71 -4.23 0.05
N SER A 42 11.76 -3.92 1.36
CA SER A 42 12.62 -4.62 2.31
C SER A 42 12.24 -6.09 2.45
N LEU A 43 10.95 -6.43 2.45
CA LEU A 43 10.49 -7.82 2.52
C LEU A 43 10.96 -8.62 1.31
N VAL A 44 10.76 -8.11 0.09
CA VAL A 44 11.15 -8.82 -1.14
C VAL A 44 12.66 -8.88 -1.28
N LEU A 45 13.37 -7.78 -0.99
CA LEU A 45 14.84 -7.76 -1.02
C LEU A 45 15.42 -8.74 0.02
N GLY A 46 14.95 -8.69 1.26
CA GLY A 46 15.39 -9.57 2.33
C GLY A 46 15.09 -11.04 2.04
N ALA A 47 13.87 -11.35 1.59
CA ALA A 47 13.51 -12.71 1.18
C ALA A 47 14.35 -13.18 -0.02
N GLY A 48 14.56 -12.34 -1.02
CA GLY A 48 15.39 -12.65 -2.17
C GLY A 48 16.84 -12.96 -1.77
N LEU A 49 17.45 -12.10 -0.95
CA LEU A 49 18.79 -12.32 -0.42
C LEU A 49 18.89 -13.62 0.39
N MET A 50 17.92 -13.87 1.27
CA MET A 50 17.87 -15.09 2.08
C MET A 50 17.73 -16.35 1.21
N LEU A 51 16.84 -16.33 0.21
CA LEU A 51 16.62 -17.45 -0.70
C LEU A 51 17.84 -17.73 -1.57
N ILE A 52 18.50 -16.68 -2.06
CA ILE A 52 19.74 -16.83 -2.84
C ILE A 52 20.84 -17.42 -1.94
N ALA A 53 21.05 -16.87 -0.75
CA ALA A 53 22.07 -17.34 0.18
C ALA A 53 21.87 -18.81 0.63
N THR A 54 20.64 -19.32 0.59
CA THR A 54 20.29 -20.68 1.04
C THR A 54 20.21 -21.71 -0.07
N PHE A 55 19.82 -21.32 -1.29
CA PHE A 55 19.47 -22.26 -2.35
C PHE A 55 20.26 -22.06 -3.65
N VAL A 56 21.14 -21.06 -3.73
CA VAL A 56 21.91 -20.76 -4.93
C VAL A 56 23.39 -20.94 -4.66
N ASP A 57 24.01 -21.89 -5.36
CA ASP A 57 25.46 -22.06 -5.36
C ASP A 57 26.11 -20.97 -6.24
N ALA A 58 27.08 -20.25 -5.69
CA ALA A 58 27.70 -19.08 -6.33
C ALA A 58 28.40 -19.42 -7.66
N GLU A 59 28.79 -20.68 -7.86
CA GLU A 59 29.54 -21.15 -9.03
C GLU A 59 28.64 -21.58 -10.21
N ALA A 60 27.32 -21.67 -10.02
CA ALA A 60 26.38 -22.22 -11.00
C ALA A 60 25.22 -21.28 -11.40
N VAL A 61 25.34 -19.97 -11.14
CA VAL A 61 24.25 -19.02 -11.40
C VAL A 61 24.15 -18.67 -12.88
N THR A 62 23.16 -19.24 -13.55
CA THR A 62 22.64 -18.73 -14.83
C THR A 62 21.16 -18.38 -14.67
N LEU A 63 20.68 -17.35 -15.36
CA LEU A 63 19.25 -16.97 -15.32
C LEU A 63 18.32 -18.13 -15.72
N SER A 64 18.84 -19.08 -16.48
CA SER A 64 18.14 -20.26 -17.00
C SER A 64 17.91 -21.37 -15.96
N THR A 65 18.57 -21.31 -14.79
CA THR A 65 18.56 -22.39 -13.79
C THR A 65 17.98 -21.98 -12.43
N LEU A 66 17.34 -20.81 -12.32
CA LEU A 66 16.79 -20.34 -11.05
C LEU A 66 15.78 -21.36 -10.49
N PRO A 67 16.04 -21.99 -9.33
CA PRO A 67 15.15 -23.01 -8.79
C PRO A 67 13.76 -22.46 -8.50
N LEU A 68 12.71 -23.27 -8.73
CA LEU A 68 11.34 -22.90 -8.33
C LEU A 68 11.22 -22.59 -6.82
N ARG A 69 12.14 -23.09 -6.00
CA ARG A 69 12.22 -22.78 -4.56
C ARG A 69 12.58 -21.32 -4.29
N VAL A 70 13.24 -20.65 -5.23
CA VAL A 70 13.60 -19.23 -5.15
C VAL A 70 12.59 -18.38 -5.92
N SER A 71 12.35 -18.73 -7.18
CA SER A 71 11.47 -17.95 -8.06
C SER A 71 9.99 -18.03 -7.65
N GLY A 72 9.52 -19.19 -7.17
CA GLY A 72 8.14 -19.39 -6.73
C GLY A 72 7.73 -18.43 -5.59
N PRO A 73 8.46 -18.41 -4.45
CA PRO A 73 8.19 -17.47 -3.36
C PRO A 73 8.31 -16.00 -3.78
N LEU A 74 9.28 -15.64 -4.63
CA LEU A 74 9.42 -14.26 -5.12
C LEU A 74 8.24 -13.86 -5.99
N LEU A 75 7.81 -14.70 -6.94
CA LEU A 75 6.64 -14.47 -7.77
C LEU A 75 5.36 -14.33 -6.93
N LEU A 76 5.22 -15.14 -5.87
CA LEU A 76 4.14 -15.01 -4.91
C LEU A 76 4.19 -13.64 -4.21
N LEU A 77 5.36 -13.22 -3.70
CA LEU A 77 5.52 -11.93 -3.04
C LEU A 77 5.22 -10.75 -3.97
N PHE A 78 5.68 -10.79 -5.23
CA PHE A 78 5.36 -9.76 -6.22
C PHE A 78 3.86 -9.74 -6.54
N THR A 79 3.21 -10.90 -6.65
CA THR A 79 1.76 -10.99 -6.87
C THR A 79 0.98 -10.38 -5.68
N LEU A 80 1.39 -10.70 -4.45
CA LEU A 80 0.80 -10.13 -3.24
C LEU A 80 1.03 -8.61 -3.15
N ASN A 81 2.22 -8.13 -3.54
CA ASN A 81 2.53 -6.70 -3.63
C ASN A 81 1.60 -5.99 -4.62
N THR A 82 1.41 -6.53 -5.82
CA THR A 82 0.51 -5.96 -6.83
C THR A 82 -0.94 -5.99 -6.38
N PHE A 83 -1.39 -7.09 -5.78
CA PHE A 83 -2.74 -7.21 -5.23
C PHE A 83 -2.98 -6.20 -4.10
N ASP A 84 -1.97 -6.00 -3.24
CA ASP A 84 -2.02 -5.00 -2.19
C ASP A 84 -2.14 -3.58 -2.78
N ALA A 85 -1.25 -3.19 -3.71
CA ALA A 85 -1.31 -1.91 -4.41
C ALA A 85 -2.65 -1.68 -5.13
N TYR A 86 -3.25 -2.73 -5.70
CA TYR A 86 -4.59 -2.68 -6.28
C TYR A 86 -5.67 -2.40 -5.22
N ARG A 87 -5.69 -3.17 -4.12
CA ARG A 87 -6.64 -2.95 -3.01
C ARG A 87 -6.52 -1.53 -2.45
N VAL A 88 -5.31 -1.01 -2.41
CA VAL A 88 -5.03 0.37 -2.01
C VAL A 88 -5.62 1.36 -2.98
N ALA A 89 -5.25 1.28 -4.25
CA ALA A 89 -5.73 2.23 -5.25
C ALA A 89 -7.27 2.26 -5.32
N ARG A 90 -7.91 1.10 -5.11
CA ARG A 90 -9.37 0.96 -5.04
C ARG A 90 -9.99 1.60 -3.78
N ARG A 91 -9.29 1.60 -2.64
CA ARG A 91 -9.70 2.29 -1.41
C ARG A 91 -9.34 3.79 -1.45
N SER A 92 -8.29 4.15 -2.18
CA SER A 92 -7.76 5.50 -2.33
C SER A 92 -8.59 6.33 -3.33
N GLY A 93 -9.87 6.49 -3.02
CA GLY A 93 -10.75 7.47 -3.65
C GLY A 93 -10.55 8.91 -3.15
N ARG A 94 -9.50 9.18 -2.37
CA ARG A 94 -9.30 10.44 -1.62
C ARG A 94 -7.86 11.01 -1.64
N GLY A 95 -6.99 10.54 -2.53
CA GLY A 95 -5.63 11.09 -2.67
C GLY A 95 -5.49 12.26 -3.65
N GLY A 96 -6.61 12.78 -4.15
CA GLY A 96 -6.67 13.92 -5.09
C GLY A 96 -7.09 15.23 -4.43
N VAL A 97 -6.84 15.43 -3.14
CA VAL A 97 -6.94 16.73 -2.45
C VAL A 97 -5.61 17.02 -1.75
N GLY A 98 -4.51 16.82 -2.48
CA GLY A 98 -3.18 17.36 -2.14
C GLY A 98 -2.92 18.73 -2.78
N ARG A 99 -3.94 19.32 -3.41
CA ARG A 99 -4.00 20.73 -3.75
C ARG A 99 -5.38 21.21 -3.35
N ARG A 100 -5.48 21.73 -2.13
CA ARG A 100 -6.51 22.71 -1.79
C ARG A 100 -6.44 23.78 -2.88
N THR A 101 -7.36 23.76 -3.84
CA THR A 101 -7.90 25.03 -4.33
C THR A 101 -8.46 25.71 -3.08
N PRO A 102 -8.05 26.95 -2.76
CA PRO A 102 -8.65 27.66 -1.66
C PRO A 102 -10.07 28.03 -2.10
N VAL A 103 -11.04 27.15 -1.84
CA VAL A 103 -12.42 27.60 -1.71
C VAL A 103 -12.47 28.26 -0.34
N ARG A 104 -12.38 29.59 -0.39
CA ARG A 104 -12.74 30.46 0.73
C ARG A 104 -14.23 30.25 1.00
N GLY A 105 -14.56 29.67 2.14
CA GLY A 105 -15.92 29.43 2.62
C GLY A 105 -15.95 28.28 3.62
N ASP A 106 -15.77 28.65 4.90
CA ASP A 106 -16.07 27.87 6.11
C ASP A 106 -15.52 26.43 6.19
N ALA A 107 -14.31 26.34 6.74
CA ALA A 107 -13.70 25.06 7.09
C ALA A 107 -14.36 24.51 8.36
N GLU A 108 -15.28 23.57 8.20
CA GLU A 108 -15.78 22.71 9.26
C GLU A 108 -14.59 22.05 9.99
N PRO A 109 -14.57 22.03 11.33
CA PRO A 109 -13.50 21.36 12.07
C PRO A 109 -13.51 19.88 11.69
N SER A 110 -12.38 19.34 11.21
CA SER A 110 -12.23 17.90 10.93
C SER A 110 -11.23 17.30 11.91
N ALA A 111 -11.60 16.19 12.54
CA ALA A 111 -10.81 15.44 13.51
C ALA A 111 -10.45 14.05 12.97
N SER A 112 -9.33 13.49 13.40
CA SER A 112 -8.94 12.13 13.00
C SER A 112 -9.67 11.10 13.86
N CYS A 113 -10.28 10.10 13.23
CA CYS A 113 -10.94 9.00 13.95
C CYS A 113 -9.92 8.13 14.70
N PRO A 114 -10.05 7.90 16.02
CA PRO A 114 -9.09 7.11 16.79
C PRO A 114 -9.08 5.62 16.42
N SER A 115 -10.19 5.09 15.87
CA SER A 115 -10.34 3.67 15.54
C SER A 115 -9.70 3.27 14.20
N CYS A 116 -9.76 4.14 13.18
CA CYS A 116 -9.20 3.84 11.85
C CYS A 116 -8.26 4.90 11.27
N GLY A 117 -8.01 5.97 12.02
CA GLY A 117 -7.06 7.04 11.68
C GLY A 117 -7.48 7.96 10.54
N ARG A 118 -8.71 7.84 10.02
CA ARG A 118 -9.20 8.67 8.91
C ARG A 118 -9.83 9.96 9.40
N GLU A 119 -9.55 11.05 8.69
CA GLU A 119 -10.17 12.36 8.92
C GLU A 119 -11.68 12.26 8.76
N PHE A 120 -12.35 12.87 9.72
CA PHE A 120 -13.77 12.77 9.91
C PHE A 120 -14.30 14.00 10.63
N ASP A 121 -15.57 14.28 10.42
CA ASP A 121 -16.27 15.38 11.04
C ASP A 121 -16.61 15.00 12.51
N PRO A 122 -16.11 15.76 13.52
CA PRO A 122 -16.37 15.57 14.93
C PRO A 122 -17.81 15.89 15.36
N GLU A 123 -18.71 16.26 14.44
CA GLU A 123 -20.15 16.39 14.72
C GLU A 123 -20.93 15.08 14.48
N LEU A 124 -20.57 14.22 13.52
CA LEU A 124 -21.29 12.96 13.24
C LEU A 124 -21.02 11.79 14.25
N SER A 125 -22.03 11.27 14.95
CA SER A 125 -21.87 10.27 16.05
C SER A 125 -21.14 8.95 15.74
N PHE A 126 -20.87 8.65 14.47
CA PHE A 126 -20.19 7.45 14.00
C PHE A 126 -19.20 7.81 12.91
N CYS A 127 -18.06 7.11 12.82
CA CYS A 127 -17.10 7.30 11.76
C CYS A 127 -17.61 6.65 10.44
N PRO A 128 -17.85 7.38 9.33
CA PRO A 128 -18.36 6.88 8.04
C PRO A 128 -17.44 5.89 7.33
N TRP A 129 -16.28 5.67 7.94
CA TRP A 129 -15.16 4.98 7.36
C TRP A 129 -15.03 3.55 7.85
N CYS A 130 -15.13 3.37 9.17
CA CYS A 130 -15.07 2.08 9.83
C CYS A 130 -16.37 1.75 10.58
N ALA A 131 -17.36 2.64 10.57
CA ALA A 131 -18.58 2.57 11.35
C ALA A 131 -18.36 2.53 12.89
N GLY A 132 -17.17 2.93 13.38
CA GLY A 132 -16.90 3.03 14.82
C GLY A 132 -17.62 4.21 15.49
N THR A 133 -18.09 4.04 16.71
CA THR A 133 -18.81 5.06 17.50
C THR A 133 -17.86 5.92 18.35
N ARG A 134 -18.29 7.12 18.77
CA ARG A 134 -17.47 8.04 19.60
C ARG A 134 -17.24 7.58 21.06
N ASP A 135 -17.93 6.56 21.54
CA ASP A 135 -17.95 6.19 22.96
C ASP A 135 -16.75 5.35 23.45
N ASP A 136 -15.85 4.93 22.55
CA ASP A 136 -14.64 4.15 22.94
C ASP A 136 -13.60 4.97 23.73
N GLU A 137 -13.72 6.30 23.83
CA GLU A 137 -12.73 7.18 24.47
C GLU A 137 -12.99 7.47 25.97
N ARG A 138 -14.16 7.14 26.54
CA ARG A 138 -14.44 7.40 27.97
C ARG A 138 -14.05 6.24 28.91
N ILE A 139 -13.60 5.11 28.36
CA ILE A 139 -13.18 3.91 29.13
C ILE A 139 -11.65 3.77 29.06
N GLY A 140 -10.92 4.86 29.27
CA GLY A 140 -9.45 4.84 29.38
C GLY A 140 -8.90 5.68 30.53
N ASP A 141 -9.75 6.49 31.17
CA ASP A 141 -9.36 7.42 32.24
C ASP A 141 -10.09 7.14 33.56
N ARG A 142 -10.31 5.85 33.87
CA ARG A 142 -10.69 5.38 35.21
C ARG A 142 -9.86 4.19 35.62
#